data_AF-A0A382HSY0-F1
#
_entry.id   AF-A0A382HSY0-F1
#
_cell.length_a   1.000
_cell.length_b   1.000
_cell.length_c   1.000
_cell.angle_alpha   90.00
_cell.angle_beta   90.00
_cell.angle_gamma   90.00
#
_symmetry.space_group_name_H-M   'P 1'
#
loop_
_entity.id
_entity.type
_entity.pdbx_description
1 polymer ?
#
loop_
_entity_poly.entity_id
_entity_poly.type
_entity_poly.pdbx_seq_one_letter_code
_entity_poly.pdbx_strand_id
1 'polypeptide(L)'
;MSARILQKATLYVLGLEDPAGGAVPPYYKVGMTTDTVAKRIRQLQTGNPYRIVALHTFEIEGAEIVEQNLHRVYAPNRRILEWFELSDDELAAVLQAAEDLRDDIEALVVEVRDLDQQHSNDTMLNPTTEATDLHLQAVALEGQKTQNSLRVATVRSMLARITGTTRGIDRIAQVSITNPSPGFSKAALKAADPDLYTDYLTIPEFKVSMKVLGKPTPSNYPTLVADKKQAEAAAPTVGPDDVTPDKESRTTDAVQIHSEYIDLVSQGGDIDRDLLLVKMKLKTLCGQARGIDDICEYVREDRMTFDEDSFEADNPALYDQFTVQRQPQRRFAVMKSRDY
;
A
#
# COMPACT_ATOMS: atom_id res chain seq x y z
N MET A 1 2.43 9.71 5.66
CA MET A 1 3.49 8.82 5.13
C MET A 1 4.36 8.44 6.31
N SER A 2 4.83 7.19 6.41
CA SER A 2 5.81 6.83 7.45
C SER A 2 7.14 7.51 7.13
N ALA A 3 7.88 8.01 8.12
CA ALA A 3 9.22 8.59 7.93
C ALA A 3 10.18 7.64 7.18
N ARG A 4 9.91 6.33 7.24
CA ARG A 4 10.66 5.30 6.52
C ARG A 4 10.60 5.47 4.99
N ILE A 5 9.44 5.84 4.43
CA ILE A 5 9.25 5.84 2.97
C ILE A 5 10.06 6.93 2.27
N LEU A 6 10.50 7.96 3.01
CA LEU A 6 11.31 9.08 2.52
C LEU A 6 12.82 8.86 2.74
N GLN A 7 13.22 7.71 3.30
CA GLN A 7 14.62 7.42 3.58
C GLN A 7 15.40 7.13 2.30
N LYS A 8 16.68 7.48 2.32
CA LYS A 8 17.64 7.06 1.29
C LYS A 8 17.85 5.56 1.36
N ALA A 9 17.90 4.91 0.21
CA ALA A 9 18.27 3.50 0.07
C ALA A 9 18.74 3.19 -1.35
N THR A 10 19.34 2.01 -1.53
CA THR A 10 19.71 1.50 -2.84
C THR A 10 18.53 0.72 -3.43
N LEU A 11 17.95 1.18 -4.53
CA LEU A 11 17.11 0.37 -5.41
C LEU A 11 18.03 -0.53 -6.25
N TYR A 12 17.66 -1.79 -6.46
CA TYR A 12 18.39 -2.71 -7.31
C TYR A 12 17.46 -3.45 -8.27
N VAL A 13 18.02 -3.80 -9.43
CA VAL A 13 17.46 -4.78 -10.35
C VAL A 13 18.46 -5.92 -10.47
N LEU A 14 18.06 -7.12 -10.03
CA LEU A 14 18.88 -8.33 -10.14
C LEU A 14 18.43 -9.18 -11.31
N GLY A 15 19.38 -9.85 -11.94
CA GLY A 15 19.17 -10.88 -12.96
C GLY A 15 19.73 -12.23 -12.53
N LEU A 16 19.59 -13.19 -13.43
CA LEU A 16 20.14 -14.53 -13.29
C LEU A 16 21.25 -14.73 -14.33
N GLU A 17 22.28 -15.49 -13.96
CA GLU A 17 23.30 -16.00 -14.86
C GLU A 17 23.44 -17.51 -14.61
N ASP A 18 23.58 -18.29 -15.68
CA ASP A 18 23.92 -19.71 -15.54
C ASP A 18 25.45 -19.82 -15.33
N PRO A 19 25.91 -20.41 -14.21
CA PRO A 19 27.33 -20.64 -13.98
C PRO A 19 28.02 -21.47 -15.08
N ALA A 20 27.27 -22.30 -15.81
CA ALA A 20 27.75 -23.08 -16.94
C ALA A 20 27.69 -22.35 -18.29
N GLY A 21 27.22 -21.09 -18.32
CA GLY A 21 27.08 -20.29 -19.53
C GLY A 21 25.84 -20.62 -20.38
N GLY A 22 24.87 -21.36 -19.82
CA GLY A 22 23.59 -21.65 -20.44
C GLY A 22 22.59 -20.49 -20.41
N ALA A 23 21.42 -20.72 -21.01
CA ALA A 23 20.32 -19.77 -20.97
C ALA A 23 19.64 -19.76 -19.59
N VAL A 24 19.24 -18.57 -19.15
CA VAL A 24 18.44 -18.38 -17.94
C VAL A 24 17.03 -17.91 -18.30
N PRO A 25 16.03 -18.16 -17.45
CA PRO A 25 14.75 -17.48 -17.56
C PRO A 25 14.92 -15.96 -17.48
N PRO A 26 14.12 -15.17 -18.23
CA PRO A 26 14.18 -13.71 -18.21
C PRO A 26 13.48 -13.13 -16.97
N TYR A 27 13.92 -13.58 -15.80
CA TYR A 27 13.39 -13.17 -14.50
C TYR A 27 14.27 -12.14 -13.84
N TYR A 28 13.65 -11.02 -13.47
CA TYR A 28 14.32 -9.89 -12.87
C TYR A 28 13.70 -9.59 -11.52
N LYS A 29 14.54 -9.34 -10.52
CA LYS A 29 14.09 -8.95 -9.19
C LYS A 29 14.23 -7.45 -9.02
N VAL A 30 13.14 -6.76 -8.71
CA VAL A 30 13.15 -5.34 -8.34
C VAL A 30 12.97 -5.22 -6.84
N GLY A 31 13.92 -4.60 -6.14
CA GLY A 31 13.81 -4.41 -4.69
C GLY A 31 14.71 -3.31 -4.19
N MET A 32 14.66 -3.03 -2.89
CA MET A 32 15.52 -2.04 -2.24
C MET A 32 16.25 -2.59 -1.02
N THR A 33 17.28 -1.86 -0.58
CA THR A 33 18.06 -2.16 0.63
C THR A 33 18.64 -0.89 1.23
N THR A 34 18.66 -0.78 2.55
CA THR A 34 19.43 0.23 3.30
C THR A 34 20.84 -0.26 3.66
N ASP A 35 21.11 -1.54 3.46
CA ASP A 35 22.44 -2.18 3.50
C ASP A 35 22.94 -2.38 2.06
N THR A 36 23.98 -3.17 1.86
CA THR A 36 24.58 -3.46 0.56
C THR A 36 23.77 -4.45 -0.29
N VAL A 37 23.72 -4.20 -1.60
CA VAL A 37 23.13 -5.12 -2.60
C VAL A 37 23.82 -6.49 -2.57
N ALA A 38 25.14 -6.54 -2.32
CA ALA A 38 25.87 -7.79 -2.19
C ALA A 38 25.36 -8.67 -1.03
N LYS A 39 25.01 -8.08 0.12
CA LYS A 39 24.41 -8.82 1.24
C LYS A 39 23.04 -9.36 0.86
N ARG A 40 22.25 -8.56 0.13
CA ARG A 40 20.94 -9.00 -0.35
C ARG A 40 21.04 -10.15 -1.35
N ILE A 41 21.99 -10.10 -2.29
CA ILE A 41 22.30 -11.21 -3.20
C ILE A 41 22.64 -12.48 -2.41
N ARG A 42 23.54 -12.40 -1.41
CA ARG A 42 23.90 -13.56 -0.57
C ARG A 42 22.70 -14.19 0.13
N GLN A 43 21.77 -13.37 0.64
CA GLN A 43 20.54 -13.86 1.27
C GLN A 43 19.65 -14.62 0.27
N LEU A 44 19.56 -14.13 -0.96
CA LEU A 44 18.69 -14.69 -2.00
C LEU A 44 19.32 -15.89 -2.74
N GLN A 45 20.64 -16.01 -2.73
CA GLN A 45 21.37 -17.06 -3.46
C GLN A 45 21.12 -18.46 -2.89
N THR A 46 20.79 -18.56 -1.60
CA THR A 46 20.63 -19.86 -0.92
C THR A 46 19.52 -20.68 -1.56
N GLY A 47 19.87 -21.83 -2.13
CA GLY A 47 18.92 -22.72 -2.82
C GLY A 47 18.56 -22.31 -4.25
N ASN A 48 19.16 -21.24 -4.80
CA ASN A 48 19.00 -20.88 -6.21
C ASN A 48 20.15 -21.51 -7.05
N PRO A 49 19.84 -22.33 -8.07
CA PRO A 49 20.86 -22.93 -8.94
C PRO A 49 21.54 -21.93 -9.88
N TYR A 50 20.89 -20.81 -10.18
CA TYR A 50 21.47 -19.73 -10.99
C TYR A 50 22.23 -18.75 -10.10
N ARG A 51 23.30 -18.14 -10.64
CA ARG A 51 23.99 -17.04 -9.99
C ARG A 51 23.12 -15.79 -10.07
N ILE A 52 22.83 -15.18 -8.93
CA ILE A 52 22.13 -13.90 -8.91
C ILE A 52 23.16 -12.78 -9.05
N VAL A 53 22.93 -11.87 -10.01
CA VAL A 53 23.81 -10.73 -10.28
C VAL A 53 23.04 -9.43 -10.21
N ALA A 54 23.70 -8.36 -9.76
CA ALA A 54 23.14 -7.02 -9.86
C ALA A 54 23.34 -6.51 -11.29
N LEU A 55 22.24 -6.19 -11.97
CA LEU A 55 22.28 -5.58 -13.30
C LEU A 55 22.35 -4.06 -13.17
N HIS A 56 21.52 -3.50 -12.29
CA HIS A 56 21.43 -2.06 -12.05
C HIS A 56 21.24 -1.79 -10.56
N THR A 57 21.80 -0.67 -10.10
CA THR A 57 21.66 -0.18 -8.74
C THR A 57 21.59 1.34 -8.74
N PHE A 58 20.64 1.89 -8.00
CA PHE A 58 20.41 3.33 -7.90
C PHE A 58 20.39 3.73 -6.43
N GLU A 59 21.17 4.74 -6.06
CA GLU A 59 20.99 5.43 -4.78
C GLU A 59 19.87 6.45 -4.94
N ILE A 60 18.81 6.33 -4.15
CA ILE A 60 17.58 7.14 -4.32
C ILE A 60 17.13 7.66 -2.96
N GLU A 61 16.86 8.97 -2.87
CA GLU A 61 16.10 9.55 -1.77
C GLU A 61 14.63 9.11 -1.89
N GLY A 62 14.15 8.33 -0.92
CA GLY A 62 12.81 7.74 -0.98
C GLY A 62 12.73 6.52 -1.91
N ALA A 63 13.76 5.67 -1.93
CA ALA A 63 13.79 4.48 -2.81
C ALA A 63 12.56 3.55 -2.66
N GLU A 64 11.94 3.52 -1.48
CA GLU A 64 10.70 2.76 -1.25
C GLU A 64 9.52 3.30 -2.08
N ILE A 65 9.48 4.60 -2.38
CA ILE A 65 8.48 5.19 -3.30
C ILE A 65 8.63 4.60 -4.70
N VAL A 66 9.86 4.59 -5.22
CA VAL A 66 10.17 4.10 -6.56
C VAL A 66 9.90 2.61 -6.65
N GLU A 67 10.41 1.82 -5.70
CA GLU A 67 10.22 0.36 -5.67
C GLU A 67 8.73 -0.02 -5.64
N GLN A 68 7.95 0.60 -4.75
CA GLN A 68 6.53 0.30 -4.66
C GLN A 68 5.74 0.75 -5.88
N ASN A 69 6.14 1.84 -6.55
CA ASN A 69 5.52 2.25 -7.81
C ASN A 69 5.79 1.22 -8.90
N LEU A 70 7.05 0.83 -9.12
CA LEU A 70 7.43 -0.18 -10.11
C LEU A 70 6.70 -1.50 -9.87
N HIS A 71 6.58 -1.94 -8.61
CA HIS A 71 5.85 -3.16 -8.25
C HIS A 71 4.36 -3.13 -8.59
N ARG A 72 3.74 -1.95 -8.61
CA ARG A 72 2.33 -1.77 -8.96
C ARG A 72 2.17 -1.64 -10.47
N VAL A 73 2.90 -0.73 -11.10
CA VAL A 73 2.82 -0.45 -12.56
C VAL A 73 3.19 -1.70 -13.38
N TYR A 74 4.23 -2.43 -12.96
CA TYR A 74 4.63 -3.67 -13.65
C TYR A 74 4.01 -4.93 -13.04
N ALA A 75 2.91 -4.81 -12.29
CA ALA A 75 2.16 -5.96 -11.77
C ALA A 75 1.73 -6.98 -12.85
N PRO A 76 1.39 -6.59 -14.10
CA PRO A 76 1.11 -7.55 -15.17
C PRO A 76 2.26 -8.52 -15.48
N ASN A 77 3.50 -8.06 -15.33
CA ASN A 77 4.73 -8.83 -15.54
C ASN A 77 5.20 -9.56 -14.27
N ARG A 78 4.57 -9.27 -13.13
CA ARG A 78 4.95 -9.84 -11.84
C ARG A 78 4.59 -11.32 -11.78
N ARG A 79 5.62 -12.13 -11.55
CA ARG A 79 5.52 -13.55 -11.18
C ARG A 79 5.56 -13.62 -9.65
N ILE A 80 6.34 -14.51 -9.08
CA ILE A 80 6.32 -14.74 -7.64
C ILE A 80 7.04 -13.63 -6.86
N LEU A 81 6.42 -13.17 -5.77
CA LEU A 81 6.99 -12.17 -4.86
C LEU A 81 7.47 -10.91 -5.61
N GLU A 82 8.76 -10.59 -5.61
CA GLU A 82 9.31 -9.37 -6.24
C GLU A 82 10.02 -9.69 -7.57
N TRP A 83 9.70 -10.83 -8.18
CA TRP A 83 10.27 -11.26 -9.46
C TRP A 83 9.29 -10.98 -10.60
N PHE A 84 9.83 -10.49 -11.70
CA PHE A 84 9.11 -10.08 -12.91
C PHE A 84 9.67 -10.84 -14.10
N GLU A 85 8.80 -11.23 -15.03
CA GLU A 85 9.18 -11.72 -16.34
C GLU A 85 9.09 -10.57 -17.34
N LEU A 86 10.24 -10.15 -17.88
CA LEU A 86 10.38 -8.97 -18.72
C LEU A 86 11.17 -9.36 -19.97
N SER A 87 10.71 -8.89 -21.13
CA SER A 87 11.57 -8.79 -22.32
C SER A 87 12.64 -7.72 -22.12
N ASP A 88 13.64 -7.67 -23.01
CA ASP A 88 14.69 -6.65 -22.95
C ASP A 88 14.11 -5.22 -23.03
N ASP A 89 13.09 -5.02 -23.86
CA ASP A 89 12.40 -3.74 -24.00
C ASP A 89 11.63 -3.37 -22.72
N GLU A 90 10.95 -4.34 -22.08
CA GLU A 90 10.24 -4.10 -20.81
C GLU A 90 11.21 -3.86 -19.65
N LEU A 91 12.36 -4.54 -19.63
CA LEU A 91 13.42 -4.28 -18.65
C LEU A 91 13.97 -2.85 -18.81
N ALA A 92 14.24 -2.43 -20.06
CA ALA A 92 14.67 -1.06 -20.34
C ALA A 92 13.61 -0.04 -19.88
N ALA A 93 12.32 -0.32 -20.11
CA ALA A 93 11.23 0.54 -19.65
C ALA A 93 11.14 0.61 -18.11
N VAL A 94 11.36 -0.50 -17.40
CA VAL A 94 11.40 -0.52 -15.92
C VAL A 94 12.54 0.35 -15.40
N LEU A 95 13.73 0.26 -16.01
CA LEU A 95 14.89 1.05 -15.62
C LEU A 95 14.67 2.54 -15.90
N GLN A 96 14.14 2.88 -17.07
CA GLN A 96 13.81 4.26 -17.40
C GLN A 96 12.77 4.84 -16.45
N ALA A 97 11.70 4.09 -16.14
CA ALA A 97 10.68 4.52 -15.19
C ALA A 97 11.25 4.72 -13.77
N ALA A 98 12.25 3.94 -13.38
CA ALA A 98 12.94 4.11 -12.10
C ALA A 98 13.77 5.40 -12.08
N GLU A 99 14.48 5.70 -13.15
CA GLU A 99 15.26 6.93 -13.33
C GLU A 99 14.36 8.17 -13.36
N ASP A 100 13.32 8.16 -14.19
CA ASP A 100 12.38 9.27 -14.32
C ASP A 100 11.72 9.60 -12.97
N LEU A 101 11.22 8.57 -12.27
CA LEU A 101 10.57 8.79 -10.98
C LEU A 101 11.57 9.22 -9.89
N ARG A 102 12.80 8.71 -9.92
CA ARG A 102 13.86 9.19 -9.03
C ARG A 102 14.07 10.69 -9.23
N ASP A 103 14.26 11.12 -10.47
CA ASP A 103 14.56 12.51 -10.81
C ASP A 103 13.39 13.44 -10.41
N ASP A 104 12.15 12.96 -10.58
CA ASP A 104 10.95 13.70 -10.15
C ASP A 104 10.83 13.86 -8.63
N ILE A 105 11.30 12.91 -7.83
CA ILE A 105 11.09 12.90 -6.37
C ILE A 105 12.29 13.37 -5.55
N GLU A 106 13.52 13.27 -6.05
CA GLU A 106 14.73 13.33 -5.20
C GLU A 106 14.79 14.63 -4.38
N ALA A 107 14.58 15.79 -5.03
CA ALA A 107 14.54 17.09 -4.36
C ALA A 107 13.33 17.23 -3.42
N LEU A 108 12.14 16.79 -3.87
CA LEU A 108 10.90 16.86 -3.10
C LEU A 108 10.98 16.02 -1.82
N VAL A 109 11.59 14.84 -1.89
CA VAL A 109 11.73 13.92 -0.75
C VAL A 109 12.62 14.51 0.32
N VAL A 110 13.74 15.16 -0.06
CA VAL A 110 14.62 15.86 0.89
C VAL A 110 13.84 16.95 1.62
N GLU A 111 13.19 17.85 0.89
CA GLU A 111 12.46 18.96 1.48
C GLU A 111 11.27 18.49 2.34
N VAL A 112 10.46 17.56 1.83
CA VAL A 112 9.30 17.02 2.55
C VAL A 112 9.72 16.26 3.81
N ARG A 113 10.85 15.54 3.79
CA ARG A 113 11.38 14.84 4.97
C ARG A 113 11.82 15.81 6.06
N ASP A 114 12.37 16.96 5.70
CA ASP A 114 12.74 18.00 6.66
C ASP A 114 11.49 18.69 7.22
N LEU A 115 10.49 18.95 6.38
CA LEU A 115 9.21 19.50 6.81
C LEU A 115 8.45 18.53 7.72
N ASP A 116 8.41 17.23 7.39
CA ASP A 116 7.74 16.15 8.14
C ASP A 116 8.39 15.90 9.52
N GLN A 117 9.45 16.63 9.91
CA GLN A 117 10.05 16.62 11.25
C GLN A 117 9.75 17.88 12.07
N GLN A 118 9.04 18.85 11.49
CA GLN A 118 8.77 20.14 12.11
C GLN A 118 7.27 20.32 12.33
N HIS A 119 6.90 20.90 13.47
CA HIS A 119 5.50 21.24 13.74
C HIS A 119 4.98 22.22 12.68
N SER A 120 3.75 22.00 12.22
CA SER A 120 3.02 23.05 11.52
C SER A 120 2.66 24.16 12.51
N ASN A 121 2.81 25.41 12.09
CA ASN A 121 2.23 26.54 12.82
C ASN A 121 0.72 26.68 12.48
N ASP A 122 0.00 27.57 13.14
CA ASP A 122 -1.45 27.75 12.93
C ASP A 122 -1.83 28.65 11.74
N THR A 123 -0.86 28.98 10.88
CA THR A 123 -1.11 29.82 9.70
C THR A 123 -1.79 29.01 8.61
N MET A 124 -2.84 29.58 8.02
CA MET A 124 -3.37 29.17 6.73
C MET A 124 -2.91 30.17 5.68
N LEU A 125 -2.31 29.66 4.60
CA LEU A 125 -1.87 30.50 3.48
C LEU A 125 -3.05 30.78 2.55
N ASN A 126 -3.04 31.96 1.93
CA ASN A 126 -3.95 32.25 0.83
C ASN A 126 -3.57 31.42 -0.41
N PRO A 127 -4.54 30.95 -1.20
CA PRO A 127 -4.30 30.27 -2.47
C PRO A 127 -3.44 31.09 -3.43
N THR A 128 -2.41 30.45 -3.99
CA THR A 128 -1.70 30.94 -5.18
C THR A 128 -2.24 30.27 -6.43
N THR A 129 -1.95 30.81 -7.61
CA THR A 129 -2.30 30.16 -8.89
C THR A 129 -1.69 28.76 -8.96
N GLU A 130 -0.41 28.62 -8.61
CA GLU A 130 0.28 27.32 -8.61
C GLU A 130 -0.38 26.32 -7.64
N ALA A 131 -0.70 26.75 -6.43
CA ALA A 131 -1.37 25.89 -5.46
C ALA A 131 -2.77 25.47 -5.96
N THR A 132 -3.48 26.37 -6.65
CA THR A 132 -4.79 26.11 -7.25
C THR A 132 -4.70 25.09 -8.38
N ASP A 133 -3.69 25.21 -9.25
CA ASP A 133 -3.47 24.26 -10.34
C ASP A 133 -3.12 22.86 -9.83
N LEU A 134 -2.23 22.77 -8.83
CA LEU A 134 -1.91 21.52 -8.14
C LEU A 134 -3.13 20.95 -7.41
N HIS A 135 -3.97 21.80 -6.84
CA HIS A 135 -5.21 21.38 -6.19
C HIS A 135 -6.17 20.71 -7.19
N LEU A 136 -6.40 21.33 -8.35
CA LEU A 136 -7.25 20.76 -9.40
C LEU A 136 -6.73 19.40 -9.87
N GLN A 137 -5.41 19.27 -10.05
CA GLN A 137 -4.77 18.00 -10.37
C GLN A 137 -5.00 16.96 -9.27
N ALA A 138 -4.78 17.33 -8.00
CA ALA A 138 -4.97 16.44 -6.86
C ALA A 138 -6.42 15.97 -6.71
N VAL A 139 -7.40 16.85 -6.93
CA VAL A 139 -8.84 16.54 -6.88
C VAL A 139 -9.20 15.54 -7.99
N ALA A 140 -8.70 15.75 -9.21
CA ALA A 140 -8.91 14.84 -10.32
C ALA A 140 -8.32 13.45 -10.02
N LEU A 141 -7.07 13.39 -9.52
CA LEU A 141 -6.39 12.15 -9.16
C LEU A 141 -7.06 11.41 -7.98
N GLU A 142 -7.52 12.12 -6.94
CA GLU A 142 -8.32 11.52 -5.86
C GLU A 142 -9.64 10.94 -6.38
N GLY A 143 -10.25 11.60 -7.38
CA GLY A 143 -11.42 11.10 -8.10
C GLY A 143 -11.12 9.80 -8.86
N GLN A 144 -10.03 9.76 -9.63
CA GLN A 144 -9.57 8.56 -10.34
C GLN A 144 -9.26 7.42 -9.37
N LYS A 145 -8.56 7.72 -8.26
CA LYS A 145 -8.25 6.76 -7.19
C LYS A 145 -9.52 6.15 -6.58
N THR A 146 -10.54 6.98 -6.35
CA THR A 146 -11.84 6.54 -5.84
C THR A 146 -12.53 5.60 -6.84
N GLN A 147 -12.57 5.97 -8.12
CA GLN A 147 -13.15 5.12 -9.17
C GLN A 147 -12.41 3.79 -9.32
N ASN A 148 -11.06 3.81 -9.33
CA ASN A 148 -10.24 2.60 -9.41
C ASN A 148 -10.49 1.69 -8.20
N SER A 149 -10.57 2.26 -6.99
CA SER A 149 -10.86 1.50 -5.77
C SER A 149 -12.23 0.84 -5.80
N LEU A 150 -13.25 1.50 -6.36
CA LEU A 150 -14.58 0.90 -6.56
C LEU A 150 -14.53 -0.26 -7.55
N ARG A 151 -13.84 -0.11 -8.69
CA ARG A 151 -13.65 -1.18 -9.68
C ARG A 151 -12.90 -2.38 -9.09
N VAL A 152 -11.82 -2.12 -8.33
CA VAL A 152 -11.08 -3.17 -7.61
C VAL A 152 -12.00 -3.91 -6.65
N ALA A 153 -12.86 -3.21 -5.90
CA ALA A 153 -13.81 -3.86 -5.00
C ALA A 153 -14.85 -4.72 -5.74
N THR A 154 -15.33 -4.26 -6.91
CA THR A 154 -16.24 -5.02 -7.78
C THR A 154 -15.57 -6.32 -8.25
N VAL A 155 -14.38 -6.23 -8.84
CA VAL A 155 -13.62 -7.39 -9.35
C VAL A 155 -13.26 -8.37 -8.22
N ARG A 156 -12.86 -7.86 -7.05
CA ARG A 156 -12.64 -8.69 -5.85
C ARG A 156 -13.90 -9.45 -5.44
N SER A 157 -15.07 -8.83 -5.52
CA SER A 157 -16.35 -9.48 -5.19
C SER A 157 -16.73 -10.55 -6.21
N MET A 158 -16.45 -10.32 -7.51
CA MET A 158 -16.62 -11.33 -8.54
C MET A 158 -15.74 -12.57 -8.31
N LEU A 159 -14.47 -12.38 -7.93
CA LEU A 159 -13.58 -13.50 -7.56
C LEU A 159 -14.03 -14.18 -6.26
N ALA A 160 -14.53 -13.43 -5.28
CA ALA A 160 -15.08 -13.99 -4.04
C ALA A 160 -16.33 -14.85 -4.32
N ARG A 161 -17.16 -14.46 -5.30
CA ARG A 161 -18.30 -15.26 -5.78
C ARG A 161 -17.85 -16.58 -6.38
N ILE A 162 -16.83 -16.57 -7.26
CA ILE A 162 -16.29 -17.80 -7.86
C ILE A 162 -15.66 -18.69 -6.77
N THR A 163 -14.94 -18.09 -5.83
CA THR A 163 -14.31 -18.81 -4.71
C THR A 163 -15.34 -19.56 -3.87
N GLY A 164 -16.54 -18.99 -3.70
CA GLY A 164 -17.60 -19.60 -2.89
C GLY A 164 -17.13 -19.91 -1.48
N THR A 165 -17.34 -21.16 -1.06
CA THR A 165 -16.95 -21.69 0.25
C THR A 165 -15.54 -22.25 0.31
N THR A 166 -14.77 -22.24 -0.77
CA THR A 166 -13.43 -22.88 -0.80
C THR A 166 -12.33 -22.01 -0.18
N ARG A 167 -11.12 -22.58 -0.05
CA ARG A 167 -9.90 -21.87 0.36
C ARG A 167 -9.32 -20.92 -0.70
N GLY A 168 -10.01 -20.71 -1.82
CA GLY A 168 -9.58 -19.81 -2.88
C GLY A 168 -9.65 -20.44 -4.26
N ILE A 169 -9.09 -19.74 -5.23
CA ILE A 169 -8.94 -20.20 -6.61
C ILE A 169 -7.46 -20.42 -6.85
N ASP A 170 -7.06 -21.57 -7.39
CA ASP A 170 -5.64 -21.92 -7.58
C ASP A 170 -4.86 -20.74 -8.23
N ARG A 171 -3.82 -20.27 -7.52
CA ARG A 171 -2.94 -19.14 -7.87
C ARG A 171 -3.61 -17.79 -8.20
N ILE A 172 -4.92 -17.63 -7.99
CA ILE A 172 -5.68 -16.38 -8.24
C ILE A 172 -6.16 -15.74 -6.94
N ALA A 173 -6.69 -16.55 -6.01
CA ALA A 173 -7.25 -16.05 -4.77
C ALA A 173 -6.99 -17.01 -3.62
N GLN A 174 -6.99 -16.48 -2.40
CA GLN A 174 -6.79 -17.24 -1.18
C GLN A 174 -7.76 -16.78 -0.10
N VAL A 175 -8.35 -17.76 0.57
CA VAL A 175 -9.08 -17.57 1.83
C VAL A 175 -8.22 -18.12 2.96
N SER A 176 -8.06 -17.30 4.00
CA SER A 176 -7.44 -17.70 5.25
C SER A 176 -8.41 -17.47 6.41
N ILE A 177 -8.33 -18.31 7.43
CA ILE A 177 -9.10 -18.15 8.67
C ILE A 177 -8.12 -17.71 9.74
N THR A 178 -8.41 -16.60 10.40
CA THR A 178 -7.64 -16.20 11.57
C THR A 178 -8.09 -17.00 12.78
N ASN A 179 -7.15 -17.50 13.57
CA ASN A 179 -7.48 -18.15 14.83
C ASN A 179 -8.06 -17.12 15.82
N PRO A 180 -9.01 -17.55 16.68
CA PRO A 180 -9.42 -16.75 17.83
C PRO A 180 -8.21 -16.34 18.65
N SER A 181 -8.19 -15.08 19.06
CA SER A 181 -7.18 -14.58 19.98
C SER A 181 -7.83 -13.57 20.93
N PRO A 182 -7.44 -13.56 22.21
CA PRO A 182 -7.78 -12.46 23.09
C PRO A 182 -7.17 -11.18 22.52
N GLY A 183 -7.88 -10.08 22.64
CA GLY A 183 -7.33 -8.78 22.32
C GLY A 183 -8.03 -7.69 23.12
N PHE A 184 -7.21 -6.85 23.75
CA PHE A 184 -7.68 -5.67 24.46
C PHE A 184 -8.47 -4.74 23.53
N SER A 185 -9.59 -4.21 24.05
CA SER A 185 -10.46 -3.30 23.31
C SER A 185 -10.38 -1.89 23.87
N LYS A 186 -9.44 -1.11 23.33
CA LYS A 186 -9.32 0.35 23.58
C LYS A 186 -10.65 1.09 23.40
N ALA A 187 -11.42 0.69 22.39
CA ALA A 187 -12.73 1.28 22.10
C ALA A 187 -13.76 0.98 23.19
N ALA A 188 -13.77 -0.24 23.74
CA ALA A 188 -14.68 -0.61 24.83
C ALA A 188 -14.31 0.10 26.13
N LEU A 189 -13.02 0.17 26.48
CA LEU A 189 -12.55 0.96 27.62
C LEU A 189 -12.95 2.43 27.45
N LYS A 190 -12.62 3.05 26.32
CA LYS A 190 -12.96 4.46 26.06
C LYS A 190 -14.46 4.75 26.13
N ALA A 191 -15.31 3.80 25.72
CA ALA A 191 -16.76 3.96 25.78
C ALA A 191 -17.30 3.81 27.21
N ALA A 192 -16.70 2.95 28.03
CA ALA A 192 -17.12 2.69 29.40
C ALA A 192 -16.56 3.75 30.38
N ASP A 193 -15.31 4.15 30.21
CA ASP A 193 -14.60 5.11 31.04
C ASP A 193 -13.66 5.98 30.19
N PRO A 194 -14.17 7.10 29.62
CA PRO A 194 -13.38 8.00 28.80
C PRO A 194 -12.26 8.71 29.57
N ASP A 195 -12.44 8.96 30.86
CA ASP A 195 -11.48 9.69 31.68
C ASP A 195 -10.27 8.80 31.99
N LEU A 196 -10.51 7.57 32.45
CA LEU A 196 -9.45 6.58 32.62
C LEU A 196 -8.73 6.29 31.30
N TYR A 197 -9.45 6.19 30.18
CA TYR A 197 -8.79 6.04 28.87
C TYR A 197 -7.86 7.23 28.56
N THR A 198 -8.27 8.44 28.92
CA THR A 198 -7.51 9.67 28.67
C THR A 198 -6.27 9.74 29.55
N ASP A 199 -6.32 9.27 30.79
CA ASP A 199 -5.17 9.20 31.71
C ASP A 199 -4.01 8.34 31.15
N TYR A 200 -4.32 7.38 30.27
CA TYR A 200 -3.34 6.51 29.61
C TYR A 200 -2.97 6.95 28.19
N LEU A 201 -3.36 8.14 27.75
CA LEU A 201 -2.80 8.76 26.55
C LEU A 201 -1.44 9.40 26.86
N THR A 202 -0.41 8.56 26.99
CA THR A 202 0.91 9.00 27.49
C THR A 202 2.07 8.75 26.50
N ILE A 203 1.90 7.90 25.48
CA ILE A 203 2.96 7.64 24.49
C ILE A 203 2.93 8.75 23.43
N PRO A 204 3.96 9.61 23.33
CA PRO A 204 4.01 10.64 22.30
C PRO A 204 4.27 10.02 20.92
N GLU A 205 3.48 10.40 19.93
CA GLU A 205 3.64 10.07 18.52
C GLU A 205 3.65 11.38 17.71
N PHE A 206 4.69 11.60 16.91
CA PHE A 206 4.71 12.72 15.97
C PHE A 206 3.86 12.38 14.74
N LYS A 207 2.70 13.03 14.60
CA LYS A 207 1.72 12.73 13.56
C LYS A 207 1.87 13.69 12.39
N VAL A 208 1.99 13.12 11.20
CA VAL A 208 2.00 13.86 9.92
C VAL A 208 0.76 13.51 9.09
N SER A 209 -0.04 14.52 8.73
CA SER A 209 -1.25 14.37 7.93
C SER A 209 -1.27 15.37 6.78
N MET A 210 -1.58 14.90 5.56
CA MET A 210 -1.80 15.73 4.38
C MET A 210 -3.16 15.38 3.76
N LYS A 211 -4.06 16.34 3.70
CA LYS A 211 -5.43 16.19 3.20
C LYS A 211 -5.67 17.20 2.10
N VAL A 212 -6.10 16.70 0.94
CA VAL A 212 -6.61 17.52 -0.16
C VAL A 212 -8.08 17.80 0.12
N LEU A 213 -8.48 19.07 0.09
CA LEU A 213 -9.87 19.50 0.32
C LEU A 213 -10.72 19.26 -0.94
N GLY A 214 -12.05 19.38 -0.83
CA GLY A 214 -12.96 19.32 -2.00
C GLY A 214 -12.94 18.03 -2.84
N LYS A 215 -12.25 16.97 -2.41
CA LYS A 215 -12.07 15.78 -3.24
C LYS A 215 -13.37 14.98 -3.44
N PRO A 216 -13.55 14.31 -4.59
CA PRO A 216 -14.71 13.47 -4.81
C PRO A 216 -14.77 12.31 -3.81
N THR A 217 -15.98 11.88 -3.52
CA THR A 217 -16.27 10.72 -2.67
C THR A 217 -17.01 9.66 -3.49
N PRO A 218 -17.20 8.43 -2.98
CA PRO A 218 -17.93 7.40 -3.71
C PRO A 218 -19.34 7.83 -4.19
N SER A 219 -20.03 8.73 -3.47
CA SER A 219 -21.36 9.20 -3.88
C SER A 219 -21.33 10.02 -5.18
N ASN A 220 -20.17 10.56 -5.58
CA ASN A 220 -20.00 11.21 -6.88
C ASN A 220 -19.99 10.21 -8.06
N TYR A 221 -19.92 8.90 -7.79
CA TYR A 221 -19.83 7.84 -8.79
C TYR A 221 -20.93 6.77 -8.59
N PRO A 222 -22.22 7.14 -8.69
CA PRO A 222 -23.33 6.26 -8.30
C PRO A 222 -23.38 4.95 -9.09
N THR A 223 -23.01 4.96 -10.38
CA THR A 223 -22.96 3.74 -11.20
C THR A 223 -21.94 2.74 -10.67
N LEU A 224 -20.70 3.18 -10.40
CA LEU A 224 -19.66 2.30 -9.84
C LEU A 224 -20.03 1.79 -8.44
N VAL A 225 -20.73 2.61 -7.64
CA VAL A 225 -21.24 2.18 -6.34
C VAL A 225 -22.33 1.12 -6.51
N ALA A 226 -23.22 1.26 -7.50
CA ALA A 226 -24.24 0.27 -7.80
C ALA A 226 -23.61 -1.05 -8.29
N ASP A 227 -22.64 -0.99 -9.20
CA ASP A 227 -21.92 -2.16 -9.72
C ASP A 227 -21.22 -2.92 -8.59
N LYS A 228 -20.51 -2.20 -7.71
CA LYS A 228 -19.89 -2.76 -6.51
C LYS A 228 -20.92 -3.48 -5.64
N LYS A 229 -22.04 -2.82 -5.32
CA LYS A 229 -23.10 -3.40 -4.48
C LYS A 229 -23.72 -4.64 -5.11
N GLN A 230 -23.96 -4.62 -6.42
CA GLN A 230 -24.48 -5.77 -7.15
C GLN A 230 -23.52 -6.96 -7.10
N ALA A 231 -22.22 -6.72 -7.31
CA ALA A 231 -21.21 -7.75 -7.23
C ALA A 231 -21.05 -8.30 -5.79
N GLU A 232 -21.09 -7.43 -4.77
CA GLU A 232 -21.07 -7.82 -3.36
C GLU A 232 -22.30 -8.68 -2.99
N ALA A 233 -23.49 -8.30 -3.44
CA ALA A 233 -24.73 -9.07 -3.18
C ALA A 233 -24.75 -10.43 -3.89
N ALA A 234 -24.03 -10.56 -5.01
CA ALA A 234 -23.90 -11.82 -5.74
C ALA A 234 -22.86 -12.77 -5.13
N ALA A 235 -21.96 -12.27 -4.27
CA ALA A 235 -21.00 -13.11 -3.56
C ALA A 235 -21.65 -13.75 -2.32
N PRO A 236 -21.40 -15.04 -2.04
CA PRO A 236 -21.98 -15.70 -0.88
C PRO A 236 -21.38 -15.14 0.41
N THR A 237 -22.23 -15.01 1.43
CA THR A 237 -21.77 -14.77 2.80
C THR A 237 -21.29 -16.10 3.37
N VAL A 238 -19.99 -16.21 3.62
CA VAL A 238 -19.33 -17.45 4.08
C VAL A 238 -18.68 -17.19 5.42
N GLY A 239 -19.13 -17.90 6.46
CA GLY A 239 -18.51 -17.87 7.79
C GLY A 239 -17.17 -18.62 7.80
N PRO A 240 -16.34 -18.43 8.83
CA PRO A 240 -15.10 -19.20 8.99
C PRO A 240 -15.30 -20.71 8.98
N ASP A 241 -16.38 -21.19 9.61
CA ASP A 241 -16.69 -22.62 9.75
C ASP A 241 -17.25 -23.25 8.47
N ASP A 242 -17.71 -22.41 7.53
CA ASP A 242 -18.26 -22.84 6.25
C ASP A 242 -17.17 -23.00 5.16
N VAL A 243 -15.90 -22.71 5.50
CA VAL A 243 -14.81 -22.78 4.51
C VAL A 243 -14.31 -24.21 4.33
N THR A 244 -14.48 -24.76 3.13
CA THR A 244 -13.94 -26.07 2.76
C THR A 244 -12.44 -25.99 2.47
N PRO A 245 -11.65 -27.06 2.74
CA PRO A 245 -10.20 -27.03 2.61
C PRO A 245 -9.70 -26.96 1.16
N ASP A 246 -10.54 -27.33 0.20
CA ASP A 246 -10.20 -27.39 -1.22
C ASP A 246 -10.03 -26.01 -1.84
N LYS A 247 -9.48 -25.96 -3.05
CA LYS A 247 -9.45 -24.76 -3.90
C LYS A 247 -10.22 -25.01 -5.18
N GLU A 248 -10.88 -23.97 -5.66
CA GLU A 248 -11.44 -23.97 -7.01
C GLU A 248 -10.35 -24.03 -8.07
N SER A 249 -10.64 -24.74 -9.15
CA SER A 249 -9.78 -24.78 -10.32
C SER A 249 -9.84 -23.45 -11.09
N ARG A 250 -8.75 -23.11 -11.79
CA ARG A 250 -8.71 -21.94 -12.66
C ARG A 250 -9.63 -22.15 -13.86
N THR A 251 -10.64 -21.31 -14.00
CA THR A 251 -11.48 -21.21 -15.20
C THR A 251 -11.02 -20.04 -16.07
N THR A 252 -11.39 -20.04 -17.35
CA THR A 252 -11.13 -18.90 -18.25
C THR A 252 -11.67 -17.60 -17.67
N ASP A 253 -12.89 -17.62 -17.12
CA ASP A 253 -13.51 -16.45 -16.49
C ASP A 253 -12.72 -15.96 -15.28
N ALA A 254 -12.27 -16.86 -14.40
CA ALA A 254 -11.48 -16.48 -13.23
C ALA A 254 -10.14 -15.84 -13.62
N VAL A 255 -9.50 -16.38 -14.67
CA VAL A 255 -8.25 -15.82 -15.22
C VAL A 255 -8.50 -14.43 -15.81
N GLN A 256 -9.59 -14.23 -16.55
CA GLN A 256 -9.92 -12.93 -17.14
C GLN A 256 -10.19 -11.87 -16.06
N ILE A 257 -10.99 -12.22 -15.04
CA ILE A 257 -11.31 -11.32 -13.92
C ILE A 257 -10.04 -11.00 -13.12
N HIS A 258 -9.15 -11.98 -12.94
CA HIS A 258 -7.87 -11.74 -12.29
C HIS A 258 -6.95 -10.84 -13.12
N SER A 259 -6.92 -10.99 -14.45
CA SER A 259 -6.19 -10.08 -15.32
C SER A 259 -6.69 -8.64 -15.17
N GLU A 260 -8.02 -8.44 -15.15
CA GLU A 260 -8.61 -7.11 -14.90
C GLU A 260 -8.21 -6.55 -13.52
N TYR A 261 -8.19 -7.39 -12.48
CA TYR A 261 -7.70 -6.97 -11.16
C TYR A 261 -6.25 -6.47 -11.21
N ILE A 262 -5.37 -7.18 -11.92
CA ILE A 262 -3.96 -6.81 -12.07
C ILE A 262 -3.81 -5.51 -12.86
N ASP A 263 -4.60 -5.31 -13.91
CA ASP A 263 -4.59 -4.07 -14.68
C ASP A 263 -5.06 -2.87 -13.83
N LEU A 264 -6.05 -3.07 -12.96
CA LEU A 264 -6.49 -2.04 -12.00
C LEU A 264 -5.44 -1.77 -10.91
N VAL A 265 -4.64 -2.77 -10.52
CA VAL A 265 -3.48 -2.58 -9.61
C VAL A 265 -2.42 -1.71 -10.29
N SER A 266 -2.13 -1.97 -11.57
CA SER A 266 -1.23 -1.16 -12.39
C SER A 266 -1.70 0.29 -12.50
N GLN A 267 -2.95 0.51 -12.93
CA GLN A 267 -3.55 1.84 -13.02
C GLN A 267 -3.54 2.57 -11.67
N GLY A 268 -3.80 1.85 -10.58
CA GLY A 268 -3.69 2.39 -9.23
C GLY A 268 -2.27 2.84 -8.87
N GLY A 269 -1.25 2.14 -9.39
CA GLY A 269 0.16 2.51 -9.23
C GLY A 269 0.51 3.86 -9.86
N ASP A 270 0.04 4.10 -11.08
CA ASP A 270 0.21 5.40 -11.77
C ASP A 270 -0.51 6.53 -11.03
N ILE A 271 -1.78 6.32 -10.68
CA ILE A 271 -2.58 7.31 -9.94
C ILE A 271 -1.92 7.65 -8.59
N ASP A 272 -1.43 6.65 -7.87
CA ASP A 272 -0.78 6.85 -6.58
C ASP A 272 0.56 7.60 -6.71
N ARG A 273 1.34 7.35 -7.77
CA ARG A 273 2.59 8.09 -8.07
C ARG A 273 2.29 9.56 -8.32
N ASP A 274 1.37 9.85 -9.24
CA ASP A 274 1.08 11.22 -9.64
C ASP A 274 0.47 12.00 -8.46
N LEU A 275 -0.43 11.36 -7.69
CA LEU A 275 -1.01 11.96 -6.50
C LEU A 275 0.02 12.20 -5.41
N LEU A 276 1.01 11.33 -5.27
CA LEU A 276 2.11 11.50 -4.33
C LEU A 276 2.95 12.73 -4.72
N LEU A 277 3.35 12.85 -5.98
CA LEU A 277 4.12 13.98 -6.50
C LEU A 277 3.39 15.32 -6.26
N VAL A 278 2.11 15.38 -6.63
CA VAL A 278 1.29 16.60 -6.42
C VAL A 278 1.17 16.92 -4.93
N LYS A 279 0.98 15.91 -4.06
CA LYS A 279 0.94 16.13 -2.61
C LYS A 279 2.27 16.61 -2.05
N MET A 280 3.40 16.11 -2.53
CA MET A 280 4.71 16.60 -2.12
C MET A 280 4.90 18.06 -2.52
N LYS A 281 4.54 18.44 -3.75
CA LYS A 281 4.56 19.84 -4.20
C LYS A 281 3.65 20.74 -3.37
N LEU A 282 2.44 20.28 -3.01
CA LEU A 282 1.59 21.04 -2.10
C LEU A 282 2.19 21.19 -0.70
N LYS A 283 2.86 20.14 -0.19
CA LYS A 283 3.57 20.20 1.09
C LYS A 283 4.71 21.23 1.07
N THR A 284 5.50 21.28 -0.01
CA THR A 284 6.58 22.27 -0.14
C THR A 284 6.01 23.69 -0.19
N LEU A 285 4.92 23.92 -0.94
CA LEU A 285 4.23 25.22 -0.96
C LEU A 285 3.66 25.64 0.40
N CYS A 286 3.23 24.69 1.24
CA CYS A 286 2.79 24.99 2.60
C CYS A 286 3.96 25.44 3.50
N GLY A 287 5.17 24.88 3.30
CA GLY A 287 6.28 25.05 4.23
C GLY A 287 5.88 24.70 5.67
N GLN A 288 6.05 25.64 6.60
CA GLN A 288 5.65 25.48 8.01
C GLN A 288 4.17 25.77 8.29
N ALA A 289 3.40 26.27 7.32
CA ALA A 289 1.98 26.53 7.49
C ALA A 289 1.18 25.24 7.77
N ARG A 290 0.00 25.41 8.37
CA ARG A 290 -0.99 24.33 8.60
C ARG A 290 -1.67 23.87 7.32
N GLY A 291 -1.61 24.69 6.27
CA GLY A 291 -2.27 24.41 5.01
C GLY A 291 -2.41 25.66 4.14
N ILE A 292 -3.16 25.49 3.06
CA ILE A 292 -3.53 26.54 2.12
C ILE A 292 -5.06 26.51 2.03
N ASP A 293 -5.71 27.66 2.26
CA ASP A 293 -7.16 27.77 2.35
C ASP A 293 -7.84 27.17 1.10
N ASP A 294 -8.94 26.45 1.32
CA ASP A 294 -9.71 25.72 0.29
C ASP A 294 -8.93 24.66 -0.55
N ILE A 295 -7.62 24.51 -0.36
CA ILE A 295 -6.77 23.61 -1.14
C ILE A 295 -6.37 22.37 -0.34
N CYS A 296 -5.71 22.56 0.80
CA CYS A 296 -5.19 21.45 1.58
C CYS A 296 -4.95 21.79 3.06
N GLU A 297 -5.02 20.76 3.90
CA GLU A 297 -4.52 20.77 5.27
C GLU A 297 -3.28 19.89 5.35
N TYR A 298 -2.18 20.45 5.86
CA TYR A 298 -0.93 19.76 6.11
C TYR A 298 -0.53 19.97 7.57
N VAL A 299 -0.97 19.04 8.42
CA VAL A 299 -0.83 19.11 9.88
C VAL A 299 0.31 18.21 10.34
N ARG A 300 1.21 18.77 11.14
CA ARG A 300 2.36 18.10 11.76
C ARG A 300 2.39 18.48 13.23
N GLU A 301 2.02 17.55 14.11
CA GLU A 301 1.82 17.83 15.53
C GLU A 301 2.07 16.57 16.37
N ASP A 302 2.41 16.79 17.64
CA ASP A 302 2.43 15.71 18.62
C ASP A 302 1.01 15.23 18.91
N ARG A 303 0.87 13.92 19.01
CA ARG A 303 -0.35 13.28 19.47
C ARG A 303 0.01 12.25 20.51
N MET A 304 -0.74 12.25 21.61
CA MET A 304 -0.66 11.16 22.57
C MET A 304 -1.44 9.94 22.09
N THR A 305 -0.82 8.78 22.24
CA THR A 305 -1.40 7.47 21.96
C THR A 305 -1.53 6.68 23.26
N PHE A 306 -2.47 5.74 23.24
CA PHE A 306 -2.81 4.95 24.42
C PHE A 306 -1.69 3.96 24.76
N ASP A 307 -1.16 4.09 25.96
CA ASP A 307 -0.15 3.21 26.55
C ASP A 307 -0.81 1.96 27.12
N GLU A 308 -0.89 0.94 26.25
CA GLU A 308 -1.50 -0.33 26.60
C GLU A 308 -0.68 -1.11 27.62
N ASP A 309 0.64 -1.04 27.54
CA ASP A 309 1.54 -1.77 28.42
C ASP A 309 1.47 -1.23 29.86
N SER A 310 1.49 0.10 30.03
CA SER A 310 1.31 0.72 31.35
C SER A 310 -0.10 0.48 31.89
N PHE A 311 -1.13 0.55 31.03
CA PHE A 311 -2.51 0.26 31.46
C PHE A 311 -2.67 -1.19 31.96
N GLU A 312 -2.08 -2.17 31.25
CA GLU A 312 -2.08 -3.57 31.67
C GLU A 312 -1.37 -3.77 33.01
N ALA A 313 -0.21 -3.13 33.20
CA ALA A 313 0.58 -3.25 34.42
C ALA A 313 -0.13 -2.65 35.65
N ASP A 314 -0.75 -1.47 35.49
CA ASP A 314 -1.41 -0.75 36.58
C ASP A 314 -2.81 -1.30 36.89
N ASN A 315 -3.53 -1.77 35.86
CA ASN A 315 -4.93 -2.18 35.94
C ASN A 315 -5.20 -3.58 35.35
N PRO A 316 -4.51 -4.64 35.81
CA PRO A 316 -4.60 -5.97 35.20
C PRO A 316 -6.03 -6.54 35.16
N ALA A 317 -6.82 -6.30 36.21
CA ALA A 317 -8.22 -6.75 36.24
C ALA A 317 -9.13 -6.03 35.24
N LEU A 318 -8.92 -4.73 35.02
CA LEU A 318 -9.65 -3.96 34.00
C LEU A 318 -9.16 -4.33 32.60
N TYR A 319 -7.85 -4.56 32.43
CA TYR A 319 -7.29 -5.06 31.20
C TYR A 319 -7.95 -6.38 30.78
N ASP A 320 -8.05 -7.34 31.70
CA ASP A 320 -8.76 -8.59 31.48
C ASP A 320 -10.25 -8.38 31.16
N GLN A 321 -10.93 -7.47 31.89
CA GLN A 321 -12.34 -7.15 31.65
C GLN A 321 -12.59 -6.61 30.24
N PHE A 322 -11.70 -5.79 29.71
CA PHE A 322 -11.81 -5.21 28.36
C PHE A 322 -11.09 -6.04 27.27
N THR A 323 -10.48 -7.16 27.65
CA THR A 323 -9.92 -8.13 26.72
C THR A 323 -11.02 -9.05 26.22
N VAL A 324 -11.32 -8.95 24.93
CA VAL A 324 -12.39 -9.73 24.31
C VAL A 324 -11.81 -10.86 23.48
N GLN A 325 -12.44 -12.03 23.54
CA GLN A 325 -12.11 -13.14 22.66
C GLN A 325 -12.57 -12.78 21.24
N ARG A 326 -11.61 -12.47 20.37
CA ARG A 326 -11.90 -12.19 18.97
C ARG A 326 -12.32 -13.49 18.30
N GLN A 327 -13.46 -13.45 17.61
CA GLN A 327 -13.97 -14.58 16.86
C GLN A 327 -13.09 -14.84 15.62
N PRO A 328 -13.04 -16.08 15.10
CA PRO A 328 -12.36 -16.35 13.85
C PRO A 328 -12.91 -15.44 12.74
N GLN A 329 -12.04 -14.99 11.84
CA GLN A 329 -12.44 -14.18 10.69
C GLN A 329 -11.96 -14.83 9.40
N ARG A 330 -12.87 -14.89 8.42
CA ARG A 330 -12.55 -15.25 7.04
C ARG A 330 -11.91 -14.05 6.35
N ARG A 331 -10.67 -14.21 5.87
CA ARG A 331 -9.94 -13.19 5.09
C ARG A 331 -9.78 -13.64 3.65
N PHE A 332 -10.30 -12.84 2.73
CA PHE A 332 -10.19 -13.06 1.28
C PHE A 332 -9.13 -12.15 0.66
N ALA A 333 -8.14 -12.75 0.02
CA ALA A 333 -7.06 -12.08 -0.70
C ALA A 333 -7.06 -12.50 -2.17
N VAL A 334 -6.83 -11.53 -3.06
CA VAL A 334 -6.57 -11.77 -4.49
C VAL A 334 -5.06 -11.66 -4.67
N MET A 335 -4.47 -12.59 -5.41
CA MET A 335 -3.04 -12.57 -5.70
C MET A 335 -2.69 -11.32 -6.51
N LYS A 336 -1.49 -10.77 -6.30
CA LYS A 336 -1.03 -9.55 -6.99
C LYS A 336 -0.10 -9.86 -8.16
N SER A 337 -0.01 -11.12 -8.55
CA SER A 337 0.91 -11.63 -9.55
C SER A 337 0.28 -12.75 -10.35
N ARG A 338 0.79 -12.96 -11.55
CA ARG A 338 0.38 -14.07 -12.44
C ARG A 338 1.35 -15.23 -12.27
N ASP A 339 1.17 -15.97 -11.17
CA ASP A 339 2.04 -17.11 -10.83
C ASP A 339 1.70 -18.38 -11.63
N TYR A 340 1.06 -18.30 -12.81
CA TYR A 340 0.32 -19.42 -13.37
C TYR A 340 0.23 -19.51 -14.88
#